data_AF-A0AA40KAP1-F1
#
_entry.id   AF-A0AA40KAP1-F1
#
_cell.length_a   1.000
_cell.length_b   1.000
_cell.length_c   1.000
_cell.angle_alpha   90.00
_cell.angle_beta   90.00
_cell.angle_gamma   90.00
#
_symmetry.space_group_name_H-M   'P 1'
#
loop_
_entity.id
_entity.type
_entity.pdbx_description
1 polymer ?
#
loop_
_entity_poly.entity_id
_entity_poly.type
_entity_poly.pdbx_seq_one_letter_code
_entity_poly.pdbx_strand_id
1 'polypeptide(L)'
;MRIACLQFAPQVGDVSNNLNRADAVLSKADPAELDNLDLLVLPEMAFSGYNFKSLDHIMPYLEPSGSGISALWARTTALKYDCKVTVGYPEKVDSSQRKRGGSPRYYNSLLMVNGEGETLANYRKTFLYYTDATWAQEGKGFFADNLDGFGRVAMGICSPYKFEAPWNAFEFGVHITKLKANLVILSMAWLTQQDQAAFTPFAQDPDMDTLTYWVQRLEPLIRSESDEETIVVFCNRCGMEDDVVYAGTSAVIGIKDGEVSVYGLLGRGVKELLIVNTEAPPFAKLVNRSDSVSVPDRSETLSPSQMSTSQDRLGGVPEADEPPERHIRSGPTSPLNGRRPAPVSPTSMALPESPAMVEASSSQGSFSRYAYHHPLYTFNGF
;
A
#
# COMPACT_ATOMS: atom_id res chain seq x y z
N MET A 1 24.48 -3.49 0.91
CA MET A 1 23.38 -4.47 1.06
C MET A 1 22.62 -4.63 -0.25
N ARG A 2 22.35 -5.87 -0.66
CA ARG A 2 21.36 -6.25 -1.69
C ARG A 2 19.99 -6.44 -1.04
N ILE A 3 19.01 -5.62 -1.42
CA ILE A 3 17.66 -5.62 -0.85
C ILE A 3 16.64 -5.85 -1.96
N ALA A 4 15.66 -6.73 -1.72
CA ALA A 4 14.57 -7.00 -2.65
C ALA A 4 13.18 -6.74 -2.04
N CYS A 5 12.27 -6.17 -2.83
CA CYS A 5 10.86 -5.97 -2.49
C CYS A 5 9.97 -6.75 -3.48
N LEU A 6 9.23 -7.74 -2.98
CA LEU A 6 8.36 -8.58 -3.80
C LEU A 6 6.99 -7.91 -3.98
N GLN A 7 6.84 -7.05 -4.98
CA GLN A 7 5.56 -6.41 -5.26
C GLN A 7 4.66 -7.36 -6.06
N PHE A 8 3.50 -7.69 -5.51
CA PHE A 8 2.48 -8.45 -6.21
C PHE A 8 1.07 -8.09 -5.76
N ALA A 9 0.09 -8.67 -6.44
CA ALA A 9 -1.33 -8.54 -6.14
C ALA A 9 -1.89 -9.86 -5.61
N PRO A 10 -1.84 -10.12 -4.28
CA PRO A 10 -2.60 -11.20 -3.68
C PRO A 10 -4.11 -10.89 -3.71
N GLN A 11 -4.94 -11.88 -3.37
CA GLN A 11 -6.40 -11.78 -3.32
C GLN A 11 -6.93 -12.36 -2.00
N VAL A 12 -8.00 -11.77 -1.44
CA VAL A 12 -8.57 -12.17 -0.15
C VAL A 12 -8.93 -13.66 -0.15
N GLY A 13 -8.37 -14.40 0.82
CA GLY A 13 -8.64 -15.82 1.05
C GLY A 13 -8.05 -16.80 0.04
N ASP A 14 -7.42 -16.34 -1.05
CA ASP A 14 -6.92 -17.16 -2.16
C ASP A 14 -5.48 -17.67 -1.92
N VAL A 15 -5.25 -18.24 -0.73
CA VAL A 15 -3.91 -18.49 -0.16
C VAL A 15 -2.99 -19.28 -1.09
N SER A 16 -3.46 -20.39 -1.63
CA SER A 16 -2.67 -21.25 -2.52
C SER A 16 -2.20 -20.51 -3.78
N ASN A 17 -3.06 -19.67 -4.37
CA ASN A 17 -2.66 -18.89 -5.53
C ASN A 17 -1.86 -17.64 -5.16
N ASN A 18 -2.00 -17.09 -3.95
CA ASN A 18 -1.14 -16.01 -3.47
C ASN A 18 0.32 -16.47 -3.33
N LEU A 19 0.55 -17.68 -2.83
CA LEU A 19 1.86 -18.33 -2.81
C LEU A 19 2.39 -18.50 -4.25
N ASN A 20 1.61 -19.14 -5.13
CA ASN A 20 1.96 -19.31 -6.55
C ASN A 20 2.27 -17.96 -7.26
N ARG A 21 1.57 -16.87 -6.90
CA ARG A 21 1.80 -15.52 -7.45
C ARG A 21 3.13 -14.93 -6.98
N ALA A 22 3.53 -15.15 -5.72
CA ALA A 22 4.83 -14.72 -5.21
C ALA A 22 5.99 -15.55 -5.80
N ASP A 23 5.82 -16.87 -5.87
CA ASP A 23 6.78 -17.77 -6.52
C ASP A 23 6.97 -17.40 -8.00
N ALA A 24 5.89 -17.06 -8.72
CA ALA A 24 5.92 -16.58 -10.09
C ALA A 24 6.42 -15.13 -10.26
N VAL A 25 6.72 -14.41 -9.18
CA VAL A 25 7.51 -13.17 -9.20
C VAL A 25 8.99 -13.50 -9.01
N LEU A 26 9.33 -14.31 -8.01
CA LEU A 26 10.72 -14.76 -7.77
C LEU A 26 11.30 -15.52 -8.97
N SER A 27 10.49 -16.34 -9.66
CA SER A 27 10.93 -17.14 -10.81
C SER A 27 11.18 -16.35 -12.10
N LYS A 28 11.05 -15.02 -12.07
CA LYS A 28 11.34 -14.12 -13.22
C LYS A 28 12.66 -13.37 -13.08
N ALA A 29 13.15 -13.18 -11.86
CA ALA A 29 14.41 -12.50 -11.61
C ALA A 29 15.59 -13.36 -12.09
N ASP A 30 16.71 -12.73 -12.42
CA ASP A 30 17.93 -13.48 -12.77
C ASP A 30 18.43 -14.21 -11.51
N PRO A 31 18.72 -15.53 -11.57
CA PRO A 31 19.36 -16.24 -10.46
C PRO A 31 20.58 -15.51 -9.87
N ALA A 32 21.40 -14.84 -10.70
CA ALA A 32 22.60 -14.12 -10.24
C ALA A 32 22.30 -12.81 -9.48
N GLU A 33 21.07 -12.29 -9.56
CA GLU A 33 20.59 -11.18 -8.71
C GLU A 33 19.99 -11.69 -7.38
N LEU A 34 19.42 -12.89 -7.39
CA LEU A 34 18.93 -13.58 -6.19
C LEU A 34 20.08 -14.17 -5.35
N ASP A 35 21.17 -14.59 -6.00
CA ASP A 35 22.40 -14.99 -5.35
C ASP A 35 22.99 -13.80 -4.56
N ASN A 36 23.37 -14.03 -3.30
CA ASN A 36 23.89 -13.02 -2.36
C ASN A 36 22.87 -11.94 -1.94
N LEU A 37 21.56 -12.21 -1.99
CA LEU A 37 20.54 -11.29 -1.48
C LEU A 37 20.63 -11.19 0.06
N ASP A 38 20.77 -10.00 0.65
CA ASP A 38 20.78 -9.86 2.12
C ASP A 38 19.36 -9.91 2.70
N LEU A 39 18.40 -9.26 2.03
CA LEU A 39 17.04 -9.04 2.51
C LEU A 39 15.99 -9.22 1.41
N LEU A 40 15.00 -10.06 1.66
CA LEU A 40 13.73 -10.10 0.92
C LEU A 40 12.60 -9.56 1.79
N VAL A 41 11.84 -8.59 1.27
CA VAL A 41 10.64 -8.04 1.92
C VAL A 41 9.40 -8.40 1.11
N LEU A 42 8.38 -8.92 1.79
CA LEU A 42 7.04 -9.12 1.25
C LEU A 42 6.04 -8.09 1.83
N PRO A 43 4.95 -7.79 1.09
CA PRO A 43 3.89 -6.90 1.54
C PRO A 43 3.15 -7.38 2.79
N GLU A 44 2.35 -6.47 3.32
CA GLU A 44 1.44 -6.74 4.43
C GLU A 44 0.40 -7.79 4.03
N MET A 45 0.17 -8.77 4.92
CA MET A 45 -0.84 -9.80 4.73
C MET A 45 -0.70 -10.57 3.40
N ALA A 46 0.56 -10.86 3.02
CA ALA A 46 0.98 -11.28 1.68
C ALA A 46 0.20 -12.48 1.13
N PHE A 47 0.03 -13.55 1.93
CA PHE A 47 -0.62 -14.77 1.44
C PHE A 47 -2.11 -14.86 1.76
N SER A 48 -2.64 -14.06 2.68
CA SER A 48 -4.07 -14.03 2.99
C SER A 48 -4.89 -13.07 2.12
N GLY A 49 -4.25 -12.07 1.51
CA GLY A 49 -4.96 -10.84 1.11
C GLY A 49 -5.32 -10.00 2.33
N TYR A 50 -5.94 -8.82 2.15
CA TYR A 50 -6.05 -7.80 3.22
C TYR A 50 -7.48 -7.33 3.52
N ASN A 51 -8.36 -7.19 2.53
CA ASN A 51 -9.68 -6.56 2.65
C ASN A 51 -10.75 -7.42 3.39
N PHE A 52 -10.36 -8.06 4.51
CA PHE A 52 -11.24 -8.80 5.40
C PHE A 52 -12.20 -7.85 6.14
N LYS A 53 -13.49 -8.18 6.10
CA LYS A 53 -14.58 -7.30 6.61
C LYS A 53 -14.98 -7.60 8.07
N SER A 54 -14.53 -8.72 8.64
CA SER A 54 -14.87 -9.15 10.00
C SER A 54 -13.92 -10.23 10.51
N LEU A 55 -13.94 -10.46 11.83
CA LEU A 55 -13.26 -11.58 12.48
C LEU A 55 -13.65 -12.95 11.89
N ASP A 56 -14.92 -13.17 11.57
CA ASP A 56 -15.37 -14.44 10.98
C ASP A 56 -14.86 -14.64 9.55
N HIS A 57 -14.74 -13.56 8.77
CA HIS A 57 -14.20 -13.61 7.41
C HIS A 57 -12.70 -13.98 7.42
N ILE A 58 -11.91 -13.44 8.36
CA ILE A 58 -10.48 -13.81 8.45
C ILE A 58 -10.23 -15.14 9.20
N MET A 59 -11.19 -15.63 9.99
CA MET A 59 -11.02 -16.82 10.86
C MET A 59 -10.38 -18.05 10.18
N PRO A 60 -10.70 -18.42 8.91
CA PRO A 60 -10.11 -19.57 8.24
C PRO A 60 -8.63 -19.40 7.86
N TYR A 61 -8.13 -18.15 7.81
CA TYR A 61 -6.83 -17.79 7.26
C TYR A 61 -5.79 -17.43 8.33
N LEU A 62 -6.22 -17.37 9.60
CA LEU A 62 -5.37 -17.07 10.75
C LEU A 62 -4.33 -18.17 11.04
N GLU A 63 -3.06 -17.79 11.11
CA GLU A 63 -1.92 -18.70 11.28
C GLU A 63 -1.33 -18.64 12.70
N PRO A 64 -0.83 -19.76 13.28
CA PRO A 64 -0.32 -19.72 14.65
C PRO A 64 1.04 -18.99 14.71
N SER A 65 1.18 -18.05 15.65
CA SER A 65 2.40 -17.25 15.94
C SER A 65 3.74 -17.91 15.57
N GLY A 66 4.43 -17.39 14.56
CA GLY A 66 5.76 -17.86 14.13
C GLY A 66 5.77 -19.21 13.39
N SER A 67 4.61 -19.64 12.92
CA SER A 67 4.37 -20.89 12.18
C SER A 67 3.24 -20.69 11.15
N GLY A 68 2.77 -21.78 10.54
CA GLY A 68 1.80 -21.72 9.44
C GLY A 68 2.48 -21.70 8.06
N ILE A 69 1.71 -21.40 7.03
CA ILE A 69 2.13 -21.41 5.63
C ILE A 69 2.98 -20.19 5.26
N SER A 70 2.71 -19.01 5.82
CA SER A 70 3.54 -17.81 5.63
C SER A 70 4.92 -18.00 6.24
N ALA A 71 4.99 -18.55 7.45
CA ALA A 71 6.26 -18.87 8.11
C ALA A 71 7.02 -20.01 7.41
N LEU A 72 6.31 -21.03 6.90
CA LEU A 72 6.92 -22.11 6.13
C LEU A 72 7.53 -21.58 4.83
N TRP A 73 6.77 -20.82 4.04
CA TRP A 73 7.25 -20.22 2.80
C TRP A 73 8.45 -19.31 3.05
N ALA A 74 8.39 -18.43 4.06
CA ALA A 74 9.50 -17.53 4.37
C ALA A 74 10.78 -18.30 4.75
N ARG A 75 10.69 -19.37 5.55
CA ARG A 75 11.85 -20.22 5.89
C ARG A 75 12.39 -20.97 4.67
N THR A 76 11.53 -21.54 3.83
CA THR A 76 11.95 -22.23 2.60
C THR A 76 12.63 -21.27 1.62
N THR A 77 12.13 -20.04 1.48
CA THR A 77 12.73 -19.00 0.64
C THR A 77 14.06 -18.52 1.22
N ALA A 78 14.15 -18.30 2.54
CA ALA A 78 15.39 -17.91 3.22
C ALA A 78 16.51 -18.96 3.05
N LEU A 79 16.20 -20.24 3.33
CA LEU A 79 17.11 -21.38 3.14
C LEU A 79 17.53 -21.61 1.68
N LYS A 80 16.73 -21.15 0.71
CA LYS A 80 17.00 -21.32 -0.71
C LYS A 80 17.96 -20.25 -1.26
N TYR A 81 17.92 -19.04 -0.71
CA TYR A 81 18.67 -17.88 -1.22
C TYR A 81 19.69 -17.32 -0.21
N ASP A 82 19.88 -18.01 0.92
CA ASP A 82 20.73 -17.64 2.07
C ASP A 82 20.49 -16.20 2.58
N CYS A 83 19.22 -15.78 2.59
CA CYS A 83 18.82 -14.39 2.82
C CYS A 83 17.91 -14.24 4.03
N LYS A 84 17.85 -13.03 4.61
CA LYS A 84 16.85 -12.70 5.63
C LYS A 84 15.52 -12.41 4.92
N VAL A 85 14.44 -13.09 5.29
CA VAL A 85 13.11 -12.92 4.67
C VAL A 85 12.13 -12.31 5.67
N THR A 86 11.34 -11.33 5.23
CA THR A 86 10.22 -10.77 5.99
C THR A 86 8.89 -10.98 5.30
N VAL A 87 7.86 -11.39 6.05
CA VAL A 87 6.50 -11.66 5.52
C VAL A 87 5.39 -11.15 6.44
N GLY A 88 4.45 -10.39 5.87
CA GLY A 88 3.23 -9.95 6.55
C GLY A 88 2.16 -11.05 6.56
N TYR A 89 1.58 -11.36 7.72
CA TYR A 89 0.64 -12.47 7.89
C TYR A 89 -0.40 -12.24 9.03
N PRO A 90 -1.57 -12.90 8.97
CA PRO A 90 -2.60 -12.83 10.01
C PRO A 90 -2.30 -13.78 11.17
N GLU A 91 -1.74 -13.24 12.25
CA GLU A 91 -1.31 -14.02 13.40
C GLU A 91 -2.46 -14.37 14.35
N LYS A 92 -2.44 -15.60 14.88
CA LYS A 92 -3.21 -16.09 16.01
C LYS A 92 -2.30 -16.57 17.13
N VAL A 93 -2.45 -16.00 18.32
CA VAL A 93 -1.80 -16.49 19.55
C VAL A 93 -2.71 -17.50 20.23
N ASP A 94 -2.18 -18.70 20.50
CA ASP A 94 -2.94 -19.75 21.17
C ASP A 94 -3.21 -19.44 22.65
N SER A 95 -4.42 -19.80 23.05
CA SER A 95 -4.93 -19.88 24.41
C SER A 95 -4.05 -20.67 25.39
N SER A 96 -3.31 -21.68 24.92
CA SER A 96 -2.42 -22.49 25.79
C SER A 96 -1.29 -21.68 26.43
N GLN A 97 -0.83 -20.60 25.79
CA GLN A 97 0.16 -19.68 26.35
C GLN A 97 -0.43 -18.68 27.36
N ARG A 98 -1.75 -18.72 27.61
CA ARG A 98 -2.43 -17.84 28.58
C ARG A 98 -2.65 -18.54 29.91
N LYS A 99 -2.57 -17.77 31.01
CA LYS A 99 -3.21 -18.16 32.28
C LYS A 99 -4.71 -18.39 32.00
N ARG A 100 -5.28 -19.48 32.56
CA ARG A 100 -6.62 -20.03 32.24
C ARG A 100 -7.72 -18.96 32.10
N GLY A 101 -8.61 -19.15 31.13
CA GLY A 101 -9.82 -18.33 30.93
C GLY A 101 -9.69 -17.17 29.95
N GLY A 102 -8.63 -17.14 29.13
CA GLY A 102 -8.41 -16.08 28.14
C GLY A 102 -8.92 -16.40 26.74
N SER A 103 -9.56 -15.43 26.09
CA SER A 103 -9.87 -15.44 24.65
C SER A 103 -8.64 -15.70 23.76
N PRO A 104 -8.80 -16.20 22.53
CA PRO A 104 -7.75 -16.11 21.52
C PRO A 104 -7.39 -14.63 21.27
N ARG A 105 -6.18 -14.38 20.77
CA ARG A 105 -5.75 -13.05 20.31
C ARG A 105 -5.25 -13.12 18.88
N TYR A 106 -5.51 -12.07 18.13
CA TYR A 106 -5.22 -11.98 16.71
C TYR A 106 -4.50 -10.67 16.42
N TYR A 107 -3.55 -10.68 15.48
CA TYR A 107 -2.73 -9.52 15.14
C TYR A 107 -2.41 -9.53 13.65
N ASN A 108 -2.36 -8.35 13.02
CA ASN A 108 -1.65 -8.18 11.75
C ASN A 108 -0.15 -8.09 12.07
N SER A 109 0.67 -8.99 11.51
CA SER A 109 2.02 -9.25 11.99
C SER A 109 3.05 -9.37 10.86
N LEU A 110 4.31 -9.06 11.17
CA LEU A 110 5.46 -9.17 10.27
C LEU A 110 6.49 -10.10 10.91
N LEU A 111 6.66 -11.28 10.32
CA LEU A 111 7.67 -12.25 10.71
C LEU A 111 8.98 -11.93 9.99
N MET A 112 10.13 -12.04 10.67
CA MET A 112 11.46 -12.08 10.05
C MET A 112 12.15 -13.41 10.35
N VAL A 113 12.75 -14.02 9.34
CA VAL A 113 13.59 -15.22 9.44
C VAL A 113 14.98 -14.99 8.83
N ASN A 114 16.00 -15.75 9.27
CA ASN A 114 17.36 -15.73 8.69
C ASN A 114 17.54 -16.85 7.64
N GLY A 115 18.68 -16.84 6.93
CA GLY A 115 19.06 -17.86 5.94
C GLY A 115 19.05 -19.29 6.50
N GLU A 116 19.34 -19.45 7.80
CA GLU A 116 19.28 -20.74 8.52
C GLU A 116 17.84 -21.22 8.83
N GLY A 117 16.82 -20.39 8.54
CA GLY A 117 15.40 -20.68 8.79
C GLY A 117 14.93 -20.38 10.22
N GLU A 118 15.80 -19.86 11.08
CA GLU A 118 15.45 -19.38 12.42
C GLU A 118 14.58 -18.11 12.36
N THR A 119 13.91 -17.77 13.46
CA THR A 119 13.02 -16.59 13.54
C THR A 119 13.69 -15.48 14.33
N LEU A 120 14.08 -14.41 13.64
CA LEU A 120 14.73 -13.24 14.23
C LEU A 120 13.72 -12.31 14.92
N ALA A 121 12.54 -12.12 14.34
CA ALA A 121 11.53 -11.19 14.85
C ALA A 121 10.10 -11.62 14.50
N ASN A 122 9.14 -11.19 15.32
CA ASN A 122 7.71 -11.22 15.00
C ASN A 122 7.07 -9.92 15.51
N TYR A 123 7.09 -8.88 14.68
CA TYR A 123 6.45 -7.60 14.95
C TYR A 123 4.94 -7.69 14.76
N ARG A 124 4.17 -6.89 15.49
CA ARG A 124 2.69 -6.82 15.44
C ARG A 124 2.29 -5.36 15.23
N LYS A 125 1.40 -5.11 14.26
CA LYS A 125 0.98 -3.77 13.80
C LYS A 125 0.58 -2.87 14.99
N THR A 126 1.33 -1.80 15.19
CA THR A 126 1.15 -0.91 16.36
C THR A 126 -0.11 -0.07 16.24
N PHE A 127 -0.41 0.46 15.06
CA PHE A 127 -1.60 1.26 14.77
C PHE A 127 -2.44 0.55 13.71
N LEU A 128 -3.66 0.16 14.08
CA LEU A 128 -4.57 -0.57 13.18
C LEU A 128 -5.25 0.37 12.18
N TYR A 129 -5.44 -0.11 10.95
CA TYR A 129 -6.39 0.48 10.01
C TYR A 129 -7.83 0.08 10.38
N TYR A 130 -8.86 0.70 9.78
CA TYR A 130 -10.24 0.31 10.06
C TYR A 130 -10.51 -1.16 9.68
N THR A 131 -9.88 -1.67 8.61
CA THR A 131 -9.96 -3.07 8.19
C THR A 131 -9.41 -4.00 9.27
N ASP A 132 -8.20 -3.74 9.75
CA ASP A 132 -7.56 -4.53 10.82
C ASP A 132 -8.38 -4.49 12.12
N ALA A 133 -8.92 -3.32 12.48
CA ALA A 133 -9.65 -3.11 13.72
C ALA A 133 -10.95 -3.94 13.83
N THR A 134 -11.42 -4.56 12.74
CA THR A 134 -12.55 -5.50 12.77
C THR A 134 -12.19 -6.89 13.32
N TRP A 135 -10.90 -7.23 13.44
CA TRP A 135 -10.45 -8.57 13.81
C TRP A 135 -9.16 -8.63 14.67
N ALA A 136 -8.25 -7.68 14.51
CA ALA A 136 -6.93 -7.64 15.14
C ALA A 136 -6.91 -6.86 16.48
N GLN A 137 -5.81 -7.02 17.22
CA GLN A 137 -5.41 -6.17 18.34
C GLN A 137 -4.13 -5.40 17.98
N GLU A 138 -3.92 -4.25 18.63
CA GLU A 138 -2.68 -3.49 18.49
C GLU A 138 -1.47 -4.25 19.08
N GLY A 139 -0.29 -4.02 18.49
CA GLY A 139 1.00 -4.42 19.01
C GLY A 139 1.39 -3.70 20.32
N LYS A 140 2.62 -3.93 20.79
CA LYS A 140 3.13 -3.29 22.03
C LYS A 140 3.78 -1.92 21.80
N GLY A 141 3.86 -1.45 20.55
CA GLY A 141 4.75 -0.38 20.12
C GLY A 141 5.60 -0.82 18.93
N PHE A 142 6.17 0.14 18.21
CA PHE A 142 6.98 -0.10 17.01
C PHE A 142 8.19 -0.99 17.31
N PHE A 143 8.59 -1.82 16.35
CA PHE A 143 9.77 -2.67 16.50
C PHE A 143 11.06 -1.85 16.58
N ALA A 144 11.96 -2.26 17.46
CA ALA A 144 13.31 -1.75 17.58
C ALA A 144 14.19 -2.86 18.16
N ASP A 145 15.19 -3.31 17.40
CA ASP A 145 16.21 -4.26 17.87
C ASP A 145 17.52 -4.08 17.08
N ASN A 146 18.62 -4.69 17.52
CA ASN A 146 19.88 -4.70 16.78
C ASN A 146 20.12 -6.08 16.15
N LEU A 147 19.78 -6.23 14.87
CA LEU A 147 19.83 -7.50 14.15
C LEU A 147 21.17 -7.67 13.41
N ASP A 148 21.68 -8.90 13.41
CA ASP A 148 22.99 -9.20 12.82
C ASP A 148 23.02 -8.93 11.30
N GLY A 149 24.13 -8.36 10.83
CA GLY A 149 24.30 -7.82 9.48
C GLY A 149 23.53 -6.52 9.16
N PHE A 150 22.51 -6.15 9.93
CA PHE A 150 21.67 -4.95 9.67
C PHE A 150 21.82 -3.82 10.68
N GLY A 151 22.46 -4.05 11.83
CA GLY A 151 22.55 -3.06 12.90
C GLY A 151 21.17 -2.76 13.49
N ARG A 152 20.87 -1.48 13.75
CA ARG A 152 19.61 -1.08 14.42
C ARG A 152 18.46 -1.09 13.42
N VAL A 153 17.50 -2.00 13.59
CA VAL A 153 16.36 -2.19 12.69
C VAL A 153 15.07 -1.68 13.32
N ALA A 154 14.35 -0.83 12.59
CA ALA A 154 12.94 -0.51 12.86
C ALA A 154 12.03 -1.27 11.89
N MET A 155 10.87 -1.73 12.37
CA MET A 155 9.84 -2.31 11.50
C MET A 155 8.48 -1.65 11.72
N GLY A 156 7.76 -1.44 10.61
CA GLY A 156 6.41 -0.91 10.56
C GLY A 156 5.51 -1.73 9.64
N ILE A 157 4.22 -1.71 9.95
CA ILE A 157 3.14 -2.21 9.11
C ILE A 157 2.15 -1.05 9.05
N CYS A 158 1.81 -0.57 7.85
CA CYS A 158 1.60 0.87 7.71
C CYS A 158 0.18 1.36 8.05
N SER A 159 0.08 2.21 9.07
CA SER A 159 -1.02 3.16 9.29
C SER A 159 -0.58 4.26 10.27
N PRO A 160 -1.04 5.51 10.10
CA PRO A 160 -1.00 6.51 11.18
C PRO A 160 -2.02 6.14 12.27
N TYR A 161 -1.95 6.70 13.48
CA TYR A 161 -2.90 6.35 14.54
C TYR A 161 -4.32 6.82 14.20
N LYS A 162 -5.14 5.90 13.70
CA LYS A 162 -6.57 6.04 13.33
C LYS A 162 -6.92 7.19 12.36
N PHE A 163 -5.92 7.90 11.83
CA PHE A 163 -6.06 9.23 11.22
C PHE A 163 -6.65 10.28 12.19
N GLU A 164 -6.58 10.03 13.50
CA GLU A 164 -7.00 10.94 14.59
C GLU A 164 -5.83 11.77 15.15
N ALA A 165 -4.59 11.25 15.08
CA ALA A 165 -3.41 11.92 15.59
C ALA A 165 -3.05 13.19 14.79
N PRO A 166 -2.52 14.25 15.45
CA PRO A 166 -2.04 15.44 14.76
C PRO A 166 -1.01 15.11 13.68
N TRP A 167 -1.10 15.75 12.52
CA TRP A 167 -0.18 15.50 11.39
C TRP A 167 1.29 15.54 11.81
N ASN A 168 1.66 16.52 12.63
CA ASN A 168 3.02 16.74 13.12
C ASN A 168 3.48 15.79 14.24
N ALA A 169 2.69 14.78 14.64
CA ALA A 169 3.10 13.78 15.63
C ALA A 169 4.19 12.83 15.11
N PHE A 170 4.19 12.54 13.80
CA PHE A 170 5.18 11.74 13.06
C PHE A 170 5.71 10.51 13.82
N GLU A 171 4.81 9.74 14.44
CA GLU A 171 5.12 8.85 15.56
C GLU A 171 6.17 7.80 15.22
N PHE A 172 6.09 7.21 14.01
CA PHE A 172 7.07 6.25 13.51
C PHE A 172 8.39 6.93 13.06
N GLY A 173 8.33 8.11 12.44
CA GLY A 173 9.52 8.90 12.12
C GLY A 173 10.32 9.27 13.38
N VAL A 174 9.64 9.77 14.41
CA VAL A 174 10.24 10.06 15.73
C VAL A 174 10.82 8.81 16.39
N HIS A 175 10.19 7.64 16.23
CA HIS A 175 10.73 6.35 16.69
C HIS A 175 12.04 5.99 15.97
N ILE A 176 12.06 6.09 14.63
CA ILE A 176 13.25 5.82 13.81
C ILE A 176 14.42 6.75 14.20
N THR A 177 14.18 8.06 14.30
CA THR A 177 15.21 9.04 14.69
C THR A 177 15.77 8.76 16.10
N LYS A 178 14.90 8.39 17.06
CA LYS A 178 15.32 8.04 18.43
C LYS A 178 16.12 6.74 18.50
N LEU A 179 15.78 5.76 17.66
CA LEU A 179 16.55 4.53 17.52
C LEU A 179 17.89 4.75 16.78
N LYS A 180 18.00 5.83 16.00
CA LYS A 180 19.02 6.02 14.96
C LYS A 180 19.11 4.76 14.08
N ALA A 181 17.98 4.31 13.54
CA ALA A 181 17.95 3.05 12.79
C ALA A 181 18.95 3.08 11.61
N ASN A 182 19.62 1.98 11.34
CA ASN A 182 20.39 1.79 10.11
C ASN A 182 19.46 1.32 8.97
N LEU A 183 18.44 0.54 9.31
CA LEU A 183 17.47 -0.04 8.39
C LEU A 183 16.04 0.11 8.92
N VAL A 184 15.12 0.51 8.05
CA VAL A 184 13.69 0.61 8.32
C VAL A 184 12.94 -0.26 7.32
N ILE A 185 12.15 -1.23 7.80
CA ILE A 185 11.33 -2.10 6.95
C ILE A 185 9.85 -1.74 7.12
N LEU A 186 9.20 -1.35 6.04
CA LEU A 186 7.77 -1.10 5.95
C LEU A 186 7.12 -2.14 5.03
N SER A 187 6.37 -3.06 5.65
CA SER A 187 5.53 -4.03 4.94
C SER A 187 4.11 -3.45 4.88
N MET A 188 3.50 -3.33 3.69
CA MET A 188 2.37 -2.42 3.47
C MET A 188 1.26 -2.99 2.59
N ALA A 189 0.01 -2.65 2.95
CA ALA A 189 -1.21 -2.80 2.16
C ALA A 189 -1.86 -1.42 1.94
N TRP A 190 -1.05 -0.46 1.48
CA TRP A 190 -1.41 0.95 1.37
C TRP A 190 -2.25 1.23 0.12
N LEU A 191 -3.34 1.96 0.30
CA LEU A 191 -4.28 2.34 -0.76
C LEU A 191 -3.85 3.61 -1.47
N THR A 192 -4.11 3.71 -2.77
CA THR A 192 -4.07 5.01 -3.47
C THR A 192 -5.35 5.82 -3.16
N GLN A 193 -5.36 7.09 -3.52
CA GLN A 193 -6.56 7.95 -3.49
C GLN A 193 -7.16 8.17 -4.89
N GLN A 194 -6.56 7.58 -5.92
CA GLN A 194 -6.97 7.70 -7.32
C GLN A 194 -8.01 6.62 -7.68
N ASP A 195 -8.97 6.97 -8.55
CA ASP A 195 -9.99 6.03 -9.04
C ASP A 195 -9.39 4.88 -9.87
N GLN A 196 -9.99 3.67 -9.81
CA GLN A 196 -9.52 2.49 -10.54
C GLN A 196 -9.28 2.76 -12.04
N ALA A 197 -10.21 3.43 -12.71
CA ALA A 197 -10.16 3.66 -14.15
C ALA A 197 -9.09 4.69 -14.53
N ALA A 198 -8.78 5.62 -13.63
CA ALA A 198 -7.65 6.54 -13.77
C ALA A 198 -6.31 5.89 -13.41
N PHE A 199 -6.28 4.98 -12.43
CA PHE A 199 -5.06 4.39 -11.90
C PHE A 199 -4.51 3.24 -12.75
N THR A 200 -5.39 2.37 -13.24
CA THR A 200 -5.03 1.12 -13.93
C THR A 200 -4.24 1.30 -15.24
N PRO A 201 -4.54 2.29 -16.12
CA PRO A 201 -3.80 2.47 -17.38
C PRO A 201 -2.31 2.76 -17.20
N PHE A 202 -1.92 3.39 -16.08
CA PHE A 202 -0.57 3.84 -15.77
C PHE A 202 0.18 2.85 -14.86
N ALA A 203 -0.09 1.55 -15.00
CA ALA A 203 0.46 0.50 -14.13
C ALA A 203 2.00 0.46 -14.03
N GLN A 204 2.70 0.96 -15.04
CA GLN A 204 4.17 1.07 -15.08
C GLN A 204 4.71 2.32 -14.35
N ASP A 205 3.89 3.37 -14.19
CA ASP A 205 4.29 4.60 -13.54
C ASP A 205 4.13 4.49 -12.01
N PRO A 206 5.07 4.99 -11.19
CA PRO A 206 4.91 5.02 -9.74
C PRO A 206 3.76 5.96 -9.31
N ASP A 207 3.10 5.67 -8.18
CA ASP A 207 2.22 6.59 -7.48
C ASP A 207 3.07 7.58 -6.65
N MET A 208 3.48 8.66 -7.32
CA MET A 208 4.34 9.69 -6.72
C MET A 208 3.66 10.51 -5.63
N ASP A 209 2.33 10.59 -5.61
CA ASP A 209 1.58 11.26 -4.53
C ASP A 209 1.71 10.42 -3.25
N THR A 210 1.49 9.12 -3.36
CA THR A 210 1.64 8.14 -2.28
C THR A 210 3.09 8.05 -1.78
N LEU A 211 4.08 7.97 -2.67
CA LEU A 211 5.50 7.95 -2.27
C LEU A 211 5.91 9.25 -1.58
N THR A 212 5.49 10.41 -2.10
CA THR A 212 5.73 11.72 -1.46
C THR A 212 5.12 11.78 -0.06
N TYR A 213 3.89 11.30 0.11
CA TYR A 213 3.26 11.20 1.43
C TYR A 213 4.07 10.33 2.40
N TRP A 214 4.55 9.15 1.97
CA TRP A 214 5.37 8.29 2.83
C TRP A 214 6.68 8.96 3.26
N VAL A 215 7.38 9.63 2.35
CA VAL A 215 8.59 10.41 2.64
C VAL A 215 8.29 11.55 3.63
N GLN A 216 7.18 12.28 3.44
CA GLN A 216 6.74 13.32 4.39
C GLN A 216 6.42 12.77 5.79
N ARG A 217 6.00 11.49 5.95
CA ARG A 217 5.85 10.88 7.29
C ARG A 217 7.18 10.62 8.01
N LEU A 218 8.31 10.69 7.31
CA LEU A 218 9.67 10.52 7.83
C LEU A 218 10.39 11.85 8.09
N GLU A 219 9.71 12.98 8.04
CA GLU A 219 10.28 14.31 8.26
C GLU A 219 11.17 14.46 9.53
N PRO A 220 10.88 13.82 10.69
CA PRO A 220 11.78 13.86 11.86
C PRO A 220 13.14 13.16 11.66
N LEU A 221 13.25 12.30 10.65
CA LEU A 221 14.50 11.65 10.25
C LEU A 221 15.26 12.52 9.25
N ILE A 222 14.56 13.06 8.26
CA ILE A 222 15.14 13.98 7.26
C ILE A 222 15.75 15.20 7.98
N ARG A 223 14.97 15.88 8.83
CA ARG A 223 15.43 17.01 9.67
C ARG A 223 16.39 16.64 10.81
N SER A 224 16.81 15.38 10.92
CA SER A 224 17.84 15.01 11.89
C SER A 224 19.26 15.28 11.38
N GLU A 225 19.43 15.51 10.07
CA GLU A 225 20.71 15.83 9.41
C GLU A 225 21.83 14.86 9.84
N SER A 226 21.47 13.56 9.90
CA SER A 226 22.34 12.46 10.28
C SER A 226 23.39 12.17 9.21
N ASP A 227 24.66 12.12 9.62
CA ASP A 227 25.82 11.72 8.83
C ASP A 227 25.87 10.20 8.58
N GLU A 228 25.29 9.42 9.48
CA GLU A 228 24.95 8.01 9.27
C GLU A 228 23.69 7.89 8.42
N GLU A 229 23.75 7.11 7.32
CA GLU A 229 22.62 6.89 6.43
C GLU A 229 21.61 5.89 7.01
N THR A 230 20.32 6.21 6.88
CA THR A 230 19.21 5.31 7.17
C THR A 230 18.60 4.79 5.87
N ILE A 231 18.70 3.49 5.62
CA ILE A 231 18.00 2.85 4.50
C ILE A 231 16.55 2.56 4.88
N VAL A 232 15.60 2.97 4.04
CA VAL A 232 14.16 2.75 4.23
C VAL A 232 13.60 1.95 3.06
N VAL A 233 12.95 0.83 3.40
CA VAL A 233 12.42 -0.16 2.47
C VAL A 233 10.90 -0.17 2.55
N PHE A 234 10.24 0.35 1.51
CA PHE A 234 8.79 0.29 1.35
C PHE A 234 8.43 -0.90 0.45
N CYS A 235 7.89 -1.98 1.02
CA CYS A 235 7.32 -3.08 0.25
C CYS A 235 5.80 -3.06 0.38
N ASN A 236 5.15 -2.58 -0.67
CA ASN A 236 3.71 -2.43 -0.76
C ASN A 236 3.13 -3.34 -1.85
N ARG A 237 1.99 -3.96 -1.57
CA ARG A 237 1.25 -4.74 -2.58
C ARG A 237 0.64 -3.81 -3.63
N CYS A 238 0.37 -4.38 -4.81
CA CYS A 238 -0.35 -3.72 -5.89
C CYS A 238 -1.70 -4.40 -6.15
N GLY A 239 -2.43 -3.94 -7.17
CA GLY A 239 -3.71 -4.53 -7.59
C GLY A 239 -4.88 -4.13 -6.69
N MET A 240 -5.87 -5.01 -6.56
CA MET A 240 -7.18 -4.65 -6.00
C MET A 240 -7.84 -5.79 -5.24
N GLU A 241 -8.72 -5.45 -4.29
CA GLU A 241 -9.62 -6.38 -3.60
C GLU A 241 -10.98 -5.69 -3.39
N ASP A 242 -12.06 -6.26 -3.92
CA ASP A 242 -13.38 -5.61 -4.01
C ASP A 242 -13.32 -4.20 -4.64
N ASP A 243 -13.54 -3.18 -3.80
CA ASP A 243 -13.65 -1.75 -4.11
C ASP A 243 -12.35 -0.97 -3.86
N VAL A 244 -11.30 -1.60 -3.28
CA VAL A 244 -10.06 -0.90 -2.92
C VAL A 244 -8.92 -1.16 -3.90
N VAL A 245 -8.12 -0.11 -4.16
CA VAL A 245 -6.95 -0.11 -5.06
C VAL A 245 -5.68 0.10 -4.24
N TYR A 246 -4.76 -0.86 -4.29
CA TYR A 246 -3.47 -0.77 -3.61
C TYR A 246 -2.43 -0.05 -4.48
N ALA A 247 -1.67 0.86 -3.86
CA ALA A 247 -0.84 1.82 -4.59
C ALA A 247 0.40 1.23 -5.29
N GLY A 248 0.77 -0.04 -5.00
CA GLY A 248 2.04 -0.61 -5.43
C GLY A 248 3.19 0.31 -5.04
N THR A 249 4.04 0.68 -6.00
CA THR A 249 5.09 1.69 -5.80
C THR A 249 6.07 1.32 -4.68
N SER A 250 6.37 0.02 -4.55
CA SER A 250 7.45 -0.45 -3.67
C SER A 250 8.77 0.23 -4.03
N ALA A 251 9.52 0.69 -3.03
CA ALA A 251 10.68 1.55 -3.21
C ALA A 251 11.73 1.34 -2.11
N VAL A 252 12.99 1.63 -2.44
CA VAL A 252 14.09 1.71 -1.47
C VAL A 252 14.76 3.07 -1.57
N ILE A 253 14.85 3.76 -0.44
CA ILE A 253 15.48 5.08 -0.31
C ILE A 253 16.59 5.06 0.76
N GLY A 254 17.54 5.97 0.63
CA GLY A 254 18.47 6.35 1.68
C GLY A 254 18.16 7.77 2.17
N ILE A 255 18.26 7.99 3.48
CA ILE A 255 18.11 9.31 4.11
C ILE A 255 19.39 9.62 4.90
N LYS A 256 20.08 10.70 4.51
CA LYS A 256 21.36 11.15 5.04
C LYS A 256 21.53 12.66 4.79
N ASP A 257 22.16 13.39 5.71
CA ASP A 257 22.50 14.82 5.58
C ASP A 257 21.32 15.73 5.16
N GLY A 258 20.08 15.34 5.51
CA GLY A 258 18.85 16.03 5.08
C GLY A 258 18.36 15.71 3.66
N GLU A 259 19.13 14.94 2.89
CA GLU A 259 18.77 14.51 1.53
C GLU A 259 18.00 13.18 1.51
N VAL A 260 17.21 12.97 0.45
CA VAL A 260 16.48 11.72 0.19
C VAL A 260 16.92 11.14 -1.16
N SER A 261 17.78 10.13 -1.09
CA SER A 261 18.31 9.38 -2.23
C SER A 261 17.41 8.18 -2.57
N VAL A 262 17.24 7.85 -3.84
CA VAL A 262 16.41 6.70 -4.29
C VAL A 262 17.28 5.67 -4.98
N TYR A 263 17.27 4.44 -4.45
CA TYR A 263 18.01 3.29 -4.99
C TYR A 263 17.18 2.50 -6.00
N GLY A 264 15.85 2.49 -5.85
CA GLY A 264 14.94 1.86 -6.80
C GLY A 264 13.49 2.07 -6.41
N LEU A 265 12.58 2.02 -7.38
CA LEU A 265 11.14 1.90 -7.18
C LEU A 265 10.46 1.19 -8.35
N LEU A 266 9.28 0.65 -8.10
CA LEU A 266 8.43 -0.01 -9.09
C LEU A 266 7.25 0.87 -9.53
N GLY A 267 6.65 0.52 -10.67
CA GLY A 267 5.36 1.04 -11.08
C GLY A 267 4.23 0.68 -10.11
N ARG A 268 3.14 1.44 -10.14
CA ARG A 268 1.98 1.26 -9.25
C ARG A 268 1.23 -0.07 -9.39
N GLY A 269 1.32 -0.72 -10.56
CA GLY A 269 0.55 -1.92 -10.91
C GLY A 269 1.38 -3.14 -11.31
N VAL A 270 2.71 -3.02 -11.39
CA VAL A 270 3.60 -4.14 -11.80
C VAL A 270 3.65 -5.25 -10.75
N LYS A 271 3.94 -6.48 -11.20
CA LYS A 271 3.99 -7.71 -10.38
C LYS A 271 5.37 -8.35 -10.55
N GLU A 272 6.33 -7.74 -9.89
CA GLU A 272 7.77 -7.78 -10.16
C GLU A 272 8.56 -7.69 -8.86
N LEU A 273 9.82 -8.14 -8.91
CA LEU A 273 10.75 -8.06 -7.80
C LEU A 273 11.65 -6.85 -8.01
N LEU A 274 11.52 -5.82 -7.16
CA LEU A 274 12.53 -4.77 -7.09
C LEU A 274 13.77 -5.39 -6.46
N ILE A 275 14.94 -5.26 -7.08
CA ILE A 275 16.24 -5.58 -6.46
C ILE A 275 17.09 -4.32 -6.53
N VAL A 276 17.73 -3.96 -5.42
CA VAL A 276 18.68 -2.83 -5.35
C VAL A 276 19.96 -3.26 -4.63
N ASN A 277 21.10 -2.69 -5.04
CA ASN A 277 22.32 -2.72 -4.24
C ASN A 277 22.59 -1.32 -3.68
N THR A 278 22.55 -1.18 -2.35
CA THR A 278 22.80 0.08 -1.64
C THR A 278 24.26 0.53 -1.66
N GLU A 279 25.19 -0.32 -2.10
CA GLU A 279 26.61 0.03 -2.34
C GLU A 279 26.86 0.65 -3.73
N ALA A 280 25.90 0.51 -4.65
CA ALA A 280 25.92 1.28 -5.89
C ALA A 280 25.38 2.69 -5.64
N PRO A 281 25.77 3.71 -6.44
CA PRO A 281 25.17 5.03 -6.32
C PRO A 281 23.63 4.99 -6.48
N PRO A 282 22.86 5.75 -5.69
CA PRO A 282 21.43 5.92 -5.94
C PRO A 282 21.21 6.54 -7.32
N PHE A 283 20.14 6.16 -8.02
CA PHE A 283 19.91 6.61 -9.40
C PHE A 283 19.25 7.99 -9.49
N ALA A 284 18.64 8.48 -8.40
CA ALA A 284 18.00 9.79 -8.33
C ALA A 284 17.89 10.33 -6.90
N LYS A 285 17.52 11.62 -6.77
CA LYS A 285 17.13 12.28 -5.52
C LYS A 285 15.70 12.80 -5.58
N LEU A 286 14.98 12.76 -4.45
CA LEU A 286 13.69 13.43 -4.27
C LEU A 286 13.90 14.82 -3.67
N VAL A 287 13.69 15.86 -4.48
CA VAL A 287 13.93 17.26 -4.08
C VAL A 287 12.61 17.95 -3.72
N ASN A 288 12.55 18.49 -2.51
CA ASN A 288 11.43 19.30 -2.01
C ASN A 288 11.37 20.66 -2.73
N ARG A 289 10.24 21.02 -3.34
CA ARG A 289 10.07 22.26 -4.12
C ARG A 289 9.64 23.50 -3.33
N SER A 290 9.71 23.50 -1.99
CA SER A 290 9.28 24.65 -1.17
C SER A 290 10.08 25.94 -1.45
N ASP A 291 11.35 25.84 -1.82
CA ASP A 291 12.26 27.01 -1.93
C ASP A 291 12.44 27.56 -3.36
N SER A 292 11.87 26.93 -4.40
CA SER A 292 12.21 27.22 -5.81
C SER A 292 11.26 28.16 -6.56
N VAL A 293 10.35 28.86 -5.87
CA VAL A 293 9.42 29.83 -6.48
C VAL A 293 9.97 31.27 -6.44
N SER A 294 11.12 31.47 -7.07
CA SER A 294 11.60 32.81 -7.41
C SER A 294 10.81 33.34 -8.63
N VAL A 295 9.75 34.11 -8.36
CA VAL A 295 8.97 34.78 -9.41
C VAL A 295 9.90 35.76 -10.17
N PRO A 296 10.07 35.62 -11.50
CA PRO A 296 10.89 36.56 -12.26
C PRO A 296 10.23 37.94 -12.30
N ASP A 297 10.89 38.95 -11.74
CA ASP A 297 10.42 40.33 -11.80
C ASP A 297 10.47 40.84 -13.26
N ARG A 298 9.29 41.04 -13.86
CA ARG A 298 9.14 41.53 -15.23
C ARG A 298 8.87 43.04 -15.26
N SER A 299 9.75 43.81 -14.65
CA SER A 299 9.76 45.28 -14.73
C SER A 299 10.51 45.80 -15.97
N GLU A 300 10.22 45.30 -17.17
CA GLU A 300 10.76 45.86 -18.42
C GLU A 300 9.72 46.71 -19.16
N THR A 301 9.95 48.03 -19.15
CA THR A 301 9.15 49.03 -19.87
C THR A 301 9.40 49.00 -21.38
N LEU A 302 8.35 48.83 -22.18
CA LEU A 302 8.42 49.01 -23.64
C LEU A 302 7.80 50.34 -24.07
N SER A 303 8.58 51.14 -24.79
CA SER A 303 8.19 52.46 -25.29
C SER A 303 7.45 52.37 -26.63
N PRO A 304 6.50 53.28 -26.94
CA PRO A 304 5.61 53.13 -28.09
C PRO A 304 6.21 53.69 -29.39
N SER A 305 6.77 52.82 -30.25
CA SER A 305 7.11 53.21 -31.63
C SER A 305 7.21 52.05 -32.63
N GLN A 306 6.09 51.72 -33.30
CA GLN A 306 6.01 51.55 -34.77
C GLN A 306 4.54 51.36 -35.19
N MET A 307 4.15 52.04 -36.29
CA MET A 307 2.78 52.05 -36.83
C MET A 307 2.79 51.64 -38.31
N SER A 308 1.60 51.24 -38.80
CA SER A 308 1.22 51.08 -40.21
C SER A 308 1.79 49.84 -40.93
N THR A 309 1.15 49.27 -41.96
CA THR A 309 0.02 49.75 -42.81
C THR A 309 -1.08 48.69 -43.05
N SER A 310 -2.27 49.15 -43.48
CA SER A 310 -3.34 48.43 -44.23
C SER A 310 -4.00 47.20 -43.57
N GLN A 311 -5.33 47.12 -43.32
CA GLN A 311 -6.49 47.11 -44.26
C GLN A 311 -6.39 45.95 -45.28
N ASP A 312 -7.39 45.07 -45.49
CA ASP A 312 -8.86 45.11 -45.28
C ASP A 312 -9.37 43.66 -44.93
N ARG A 313 -10.63 43.23 -44.75
CA ARG A 313 -12.00 43.78 -44.98
C ARG A 313 -13.01 43.30 -43.91
N LEU A 314 -14.10 42.59 -44.28
CA LEU A 314 -15.33 42.38 -43.48
C LEU A 314 -16.11 41.09 -43.84
N GLY A 315 -16.86 40.54 -42.87
CA GLY A 315 -17.93 39.53 -43.04
C GLY A 315 -17.47 38.07 -42.93
N GLY A 316 -18.28 37.12 -42.44
CA GLY A 316 -19.64 37.19 -41.88
C GLY A 316 -20.17 35.78 -41.52
N VAL A 317 -21.07 35.66 -40.53
CA VAL A 317 -21.59 34.35 -40.03
C VAL A 317 -22.72 33.82 -40.91
N PRO A 318 -22.78 32.49 -41.11
CA PRO A 318 -24.06 31.78 -41.11
C PRO A 318 -24.08 30.55 -40.17
N GLU A 319 -25.27 29.96 -40.03
CA GLU A 319 -25.68 28.96 -39.03
C GLU A 319 -26.23 27.68 -39.71
N ALA A 320 -26.52 26.65 -38.90
CA ALA A 320 -27.53 25.59 -39.12
C ALA A 320 -27.16 24.19 -39.72
N ASP A 321 -28.10 23.28 -39.41
CA ASP A 321 -28.50 21.99 -40.01
C ASP A 321 -27.91 20.62 -39.58
N GLU A 322 -28.86 19.69 -39.32
CA GLU A 322 -28.71 18.27 -38.99
C GLU A 322 -28.78 17.36 -40.26
N PRO A 323 -28.28 16.11 -40.20
CA PRO A 323 -28.63 15.04 -41.14
C PRO A 323 -29.61 13.96 -40.56
N PRO A 324 -30.37 13.21 -41.40
CA PRO A 324 -31.70 12.71 -41.01
C PRO A 324 -31.88 11.17 -40.86
N GLU A 325 -33.04 10.77 -40.34
CA GLU A 325 -33.54 9.37 -40.27
C GLU A 325 -33.92 8.73 -41.63
N ARG A 326 -34.06 7.38 -41.65
CA ARG A 326 -34.91 6.65 -42.62
C ARG A 326 -35.60 5.42 -41.99
N HIS A 327 -36.89 5.22 -42.32
CA HIS A 327 -37.71 4.06 -41.90
C HIS A 327 -37.55 2.81 -42.80
N ILE A 328 -37.84 1.61 -42.25
CA ILE A 328 -38.56 0.49 -42.92
C ILE A 328 -39.51 -0.20 -41.88
N ARG A 329 -40.54 -0.95 -42.34
CA ARG A 329 -41.55 -1.70 -41.55
C ARG A 329 -41.67 -3.15 -42.11
N SER A 330 -42.30 -4.17 -41.51
CA SER A 330 -43.30 -4.27 -40.43
C SER A 330 -43.20 -5.64 -39.69
N GLY A 331 -44.07 -5.90 -38.69
CA GLY A 331 -44.38 -7.25 -38.16
C GLY A 331 -45.42 -8.02 -39.01
N PRO A 332 -46.26 -8.94 -38.46
CA PRO A 332 -46.55 -9.28 -37.04
C PRO A 332 -45.90 -10.65 -36.64
N THR A 333 -46.27 -11.50 -35.65
CA THR A 333 -47.53 -11.83 -34.91
C THR A 333 -47.26 -12.36 -33.47
N SER A 334 -48.24 -13.03 -32.84
CA SER A 334 -48.20 -13.79 -31.56
C SER A 334 -49.25 -14.96 -31.69
N PRO A 335 -49.71 -15.78 -30.69
CA PRO A 335 -50.00 -15.43 -29.27
C PRO A 335 -49.95 -16.56 -28.16
N LEU A 336 -49.99 -16.13 -26.87
CA LEU A 336 -50.50 -16.85 -25.65
C LEU A 336 -49.75 -18.16 -25.22
N ASN A 337 -49.78 -18.69 -23.97
CA ASN A 337 -50.41 -18.39 -22.65
C ASN A 337 -49.57 -19.11 -21.54
N GLY A 338 -49.71 -18.94 -20.21
CA GLY A 338 -50.47 -18.01 -19.37
C GLY A 338 -50.75 -18.50 -17.92
N ARG A 339 -50.82 -17.57 -16.95
CA ARG A 339 -51.33 -17.65 -15.54
C ARG A 339 -50.46 -18.26 -14.40
N ARG A 340 -50.50 -17.59 -13.23
CA ARG A 340 -50.15 -18.07 -11.86
C ARG A 340 -51.37 -18.80 -11.22
N PRO A 341 -51.23 -19.56 -10.10
CA PRO A 341 -51.37 -18.94 -8.76
C PRO A 341 -50.53 -19.58 -7.62
N ALA A 342 -50.66 -19.01 -6.41
CA ALA A 342 -50.27 -19.50 -5.07
C ALA A 342 -51.36 -19.02 -4.07
N PRO A 343 -51.35 -19.27 -2.73
CA PRO A 343 -50.39 -20.00 -1.87
C PRO A 343 -51.04 -21.03 -0.88
N VAL A 344 -50.25 -21.67 0.00
CA VAL A 344 -50.73 -22.34 1.25
C VAL A 344 -49.66 -22.28 2.36
N SER A 345 -50.07 -22.27 3.64
CA SER A 345 -49.23 -22.53 4.84
C SER A 345 -50.11 -23.13 5.95
N PRO A 346 -49.59 -24.04 6.80
CA PRO A 346 -49.22 -23.70 8.21
C PRO A 346 -47.94 -24.47 8.67
N THR A 347 -47.43 -24.50 9.91
CA THR A 347 -47.94 -24.16 11.27
C THR A 347 -46.77 -23.71 12.17
N SER A 348 -47.04 -23.09 13.33
CA SER A 348 -46.06 -22.56 14.29
C SER A 348 -45.58 -23.54 15.37
N MET A 349 -44.36 -23.34 15.86
CA MET A 349 -44.00 -23.49 17.30
C MET A 349 -43.08 -22.34 17.72
N ALA A 350 -43.13 -21.94 18.99
CA ALA A 350 -42.42 -20.78 19.53
C ALA A 350 -41.74 -21.11 20.88
N LEU A 351 -40.57 -20.50 21.12
CA LEU A 351 -39.85 -20.40 22.41
C LEU A 351 -38.95 -19.13 22.35
N PRO A 352 -38.35 -18.65 23.46
CA PRO A 352 -38.65 -17.30 23.94
C PRO A 352 -37.67 -16.19 23.52
N GLU A 353 -38.05 -14.97 23.90
CA GLU A 353 -37.40 -13.69 23.61
C GLU A 353 -35.97 -13.58 24.17
N SER A 354 -35.19 -12.67 23.56
CA SER A 354 -33.93 -12.14 24.08
C SER A 354 -33.87 -10.64 23.79
N PRO A 355 -33.22 -9.83 24.64
CA PRO A 355 -33.40 -8.38 24.65
C PRO A 355 -32.83 -7.68 23.40
N ALA A 356 -33.43 -6.52 23.09
CA ALA A 356 -33.26 -5.81 21.83
C ALA A 356 -31.80 -5.55 21.42
N MET A 357 -31.51 -5.83 20.14
CA MET A 357 -30.37 -5.23 19.45
C MET A 357 -30.64 -3.73 19.24
N VAL A 358 -29.63 -2.90 19.48
CA VAL A 358 -29.62 -1.51 18.99
C VAL A 358 -29.19 -1.56 17.53
N GLU A 359 -30.03 -1.07 16.62
CA GLU A 359 -29.68 -0.94 15.20
C GLU A 359 -28.56 0.10 15.03
N ALA A 360 -27.33 -0.38 14.81
CA ALA A 360 -26.22 0.46 14.40
C ALA A 360 -26.44 0.90 12.94
N SER A 361 -27.09 2.06 12.76
CA SER A 361 -27.36 2.65 11.45
C SER A 361 -26.07 2.78 10.63
N SER A 362 -26.08 2.28 9.40
CA SER A 362 -24.92 2.22 8.50
C SER A 362 -24.53 3.59 7.93
N SER A 363 -24.01 4.48 8.78
CA SER A 363 -23.33 5.70 8.35
C SER A 363 -22.01 5.34 7.66
N GLN A 364 -22.05 5.13 6.35
CA GLN A 364 -20.84 5.11 5.53
C GLN A 364 -20.08 6.42 5.76
N GLY A 365 -18.83 6.30 6.24
CA GLY A 365 -17.98 7.45 6.50
C GLY A 365 -17.70 8.21 5.20
N SER A 366 -18.28 9.40 5.04
CA SER A 366 -17.99 10.26 3.90
C SER A 366 -16.50 10.62 3.93
N PHE A 367 -15.76 10.27 2.88
CA PHE A 367 -14.38 10.68 2.70
C PHE A 367 -14.29 12.20 2.63
N SER A 368 -13.92 12.84 3.75
CA SER A 368 -13.56 14.25 3.77
C SER A 368 -12.39 14.47 2.81
N ARG A 369 -12.61 15.31 1.79
CA ARG A 369 -11.56 15.69 0.83
C ARG A 369 -10.54 16.60 1.51
N TYR A 370 -9.58 15.99 2.21
CA TYR A 370 -8.36 16.67 2.62
C TYR A 370 -7.53 17.00 1.37
N ALA A 371 -7.69 18.22 0.85
CA ALA A 371 -6.92 18.74 -0.27
C ALA A 371 -5.49 19.04 0.22
N TYR A 372 -4.57 18.10 0.03
CA TYR A 372 -3.17 18.21 0.44
C TYR A 372 -2.38 19.23 -0.40
N HIS A 373 -2.56 20.52 -0.14
CA HIS A 373 -1.68 21.58 -0.66
C HIS A 373 -0.37 21.66 0.14
N HIS A 374 0.50 20.68 -0.07
CA HIS A 374 1.80 20.53 0.57
C HIS A 374 2.90 20.33 -0.48
N PRO A 375 4.18 20.62 -0.17
CA PRO A 375 5.22 20.71 -1.20
C PRO A 375 5.42 19.38 -1.96
N LEU A 376 5.33 19.49 -3.28
CA LEU A 376 5.61 18.39 -4.20
C LEU A 376 7.10 18.11 -4.20
N TYR A 377 7.48 16.85 -4.02
CA TYR A 377 8.83 16.38 -4.29
C TYR A 377 8.92 15.99 -5.76
N THR A 378 10.05 16.24 -6.42
CA THR A 378 10.30 15.73 -7.77
C THR A 378 11.65 15.07 -7.89
N PHE A 379 11.72 14.04 -8.74
CA PHE A 379 12.97 13.44 -9.15
C PHE A 379 13.86 14.47 -9.87
N ASN A 380 15.07 14.65 -9.34
CA ASN A 380 16.22 15.03 -10.15
C ASN A 380 17.07 13.77 -10.34
N GLY A 381 17.42 13.46 -11.59
CA GLY A 381 18.51 12.53 -11.89
C GLY A 381 19.86 13.14 -11.53
N PHE A 382 20.87 12.30 -11.33
CA PHE A 382 22.27 12.71 -11.15
C PHE A 382 22.95 13.01 -12.48
#